data_AF-A0A374CJ08-F1
#
_entry.id   AF-A0A374CJ08-F1
#
_cell.length_a   1.000
_cell.length_b   1.000
_cell.length_c   1.000
_cell.angle_alpha   90.00
_cell.angle_beta   90.00
_cell.angle_gamma   90.00
#
_symmetry.space_group_name_H-M   'P 1'
#
loop_
_entity.id
_entity.type
_entity.pdbx_description
1 polymer ?
#
loop_
_entity_poly.entity_id
_entity_poly.type
_entity_poly.pdbx_seq_one_letter_code
_entity_poly.pdbx_strand_id
1 'polypeptide(L)'
;MNLVWKLLRQHISISQFAGFAFANLFGMLIVLFGFQFYQDVLPVFTQQDSFMKADYLIMSKKIGMGNTISGRTNSFAGSEIDEISSQKFVKKIGKFTSTEYKVDASMGVNGVNVLNSELFFESVPDGFVDVPLKDWKYEPGAHEVPIILPRTYINMYNFGFAQSHSLPKISDGLMGMIDFQIFIQAGGKKEQFKGKVIGFSSRLNTILVPQAFMDWSNQEFAPDNHSDPTRLIVEVGNPADENISQYLDNHGYEVETDKLDAEKTTYFLRMIVMMVMVIGLVISALSFYILMLSIYLLVQKNSSKLENLLLIGYSPAQVSKPYQILTMGLNVAVLIIAWIALFFIRNYYMDFIEALYPDMEDGSMLPAFGLGAVLFLIVSLLNIVAIRRKVGNIWKRKE
;
A
#
# COMPACT_ATOMS: atom_id res chain seq x y z
N MET A 1 -28.69 -36.74 -30.91
CA MET A 1 -28.05 -35.81 -29.94
C MET A 1 -28.21 -36.19 -28.45
N ASN A 2 -29.07 -37.12 -28.04
CA ASN A 2 -29.39 -37.34 -26.61
C ASN A 2 -28.64 -38.49 -25.88
N LEU A 3 -27.98 -39.43 -26.58
CA LEU A 3 -27.37 -40.60 -25.93
C LEU A 3 -26.02 -40.30 -25.27
N VAL A 4 -25.12 -39.58 -25.96
CA VAL A 4 -23.78 -39.28 -25.45
C VAL A 4 -23.83 -38.38 -24.21
N TRP A 5 -24.76 -37.42 -24.19
CA TRP A 5 -24.98 -36.54 -23.04
C TRP A 5 -25.58 -37.28 -21.83
N LYS A 6 -26.54 -38.20 -22.05
CA LYS A 6 -27.05 -39.09 -21.00
C LYS A 6 -25.96 -40.01 -20.44
N LEU A 7 -25.11 -40.59 -21.29
CA LEU A 7 -23.97 -41.43 -20.88
C LEU A 7 -22.95 -40.67 -20.03
N LEU A 8 -22.65 -39.43 -20.40
CA LEU A 8 -21.77 -38.53 -19.65
C LEU A 8 -22.32 -38.28 -18.23
N ARG A 9 -23.61 -37.93 -18.12
CA ARG A 9 -24.24 -37.62 -16.83
C ARG A 9 -24.34 -38.83 -15.89
N GLN A 10 -24.39 -40.05 -16.43
CA GLN A 10 -24.60 -41.28 -15.66
C GLN A 10 -23.30 -41.88 -15.10
N HIS A 11 -22.13 -41.52 -15.66
CA HIS A 11 -20.83 -42.08 -15.26
C HIS A 11 -19.84 -41.04 -14.69
N ILE A 12 -20.22 -39.77 -14.58
CA ILE A 12 -19.42 -38.76 -13.87
C ILE A 12 -19.51 -39.00 -12.36
N SER A 13 -18.36 -39.16 -11.72
CA SER A 13 -18.24 -39.04 -10.26
C SER A 13 -18.41 -37.57 -9.90
N ILE A 14 -19.54 -37.23 -9.29
CA ILE A 14 -19.87 -35.86 -8.84
C ILE A 14 -18.78 -35.32 -7.90
N SER A 15 -18.20 -36.20 -7.06
CA SER A 15 -17.12 -35.86 -6.13
C SER A 15 -15.82 -35.41 -6.82
N GLN A 16 -15.39 -36.07 -7.90
CA GLN A 16 -14.19 -35.67 -8.66
C GLN A 16 -14.42 -34.36 -9.40
N PHE A 17 -15.62 -34.16 -9.95
CA PHE A 17 -15.98 -32.94 -10.67
C PHE A 17 -16.07 -31.73 -9.72
N ALA A 18 -16.67 -31.92 -8.54
CA ALA A 18 -16.70 -30.91 -7.48
C ALA A 18 -15.29 -30.58 -6.98
N GLY A 19 -14.45 -31.59 -6.72
CA GLY A 19 -13.06 -31.39 -6.29
C GLY A 19 -12.25 -30.56 -7.29
N PHE A 20 -12.41 -30.83 -8.60
CA PHE A 20 -11.83 -30.00 -9.65
C PHE A 20 -12.35 -28.56 -9.61
N ALA A 21 -13.67 -28.36 -9.53
CA ALA A 21 -14.28 -27.04 -9.50
C ALA A 21 -13.73 -26.20 -8.33
N PHE A 22 -13.63 -26.81 -7.14
CA PHE A 22 -13.05 -26.16 -5.96
C PHE A 22 -11.57 -25.84 -6.15
N ALA A 23 -10.74 -26.80 -6.58
CA ALA A 23 -9.32 -26.58 -6.74
C ALA A 23 -9.01 -25.50 -7.81
N ASN A 24 -9.78 -25.50 -8.91
CA ASN A 24 -9.65 -24.47 -9.95
C ASN A 24 -10.13 -23.10 -9.45
N LEU A 25 -11.22 -23.07 -8.68
CA LEU A 25 -11.72 -21.85 -8.05
C LEU A 25 -10.70 -21.25 -7.10
N PHE A 26 -10.12 -22.04 -6.19
CA PHE A 26 -9.11 -21.55 -5.26
C PHE A 26 -7.85 -21.07 -5.97
N GLY A 27 -7.33 -21.83 -6.95
CA GLY A 27 -6.17 -21.40 -7.72
C GLY A 27 -6.41 -20.08 -8.47
N MET A 28 -7.58 -19.95 -9.12
CA MET A 28 -7.96 -18.72 -9.82
C MET A 28 -8.16 -17.54 -8.86
N LEU A 29 -8.84 -17.77 -7.73
CA LEU A 29 -9.06 -16.75 -6.71
C LEU A 29 -7.73 -16.25 -6.15
N ILE A 30 -6.79 -17.14 -5.81
CA ILE A 30 -5.46 -16.77 -5.30
C ILE A 30 -4.71 -15.87 -6.30
N VAL A 31 -4.73 -16.21 -7.58
CA VAL A 31 -4.02 -15.43 -8.61
C VAL A 31 -4.67 -14.06 -8.79
N LEU A 32 -6.00 -14.01 -8.93
CA LEU A 32 -6.74 -12.75 -9.13
C LEU A 32 -6.67 -11.84 -7.90
N PHE A 33 -6.80 -12.42 -6.71
CA PHE A 33 -6.67 -11.70 -5.45
C PHE A 33 -5.26 -11.15 -5.27
N GLY A 34 -4.22 -11.96 -5.47
CA GLY A 34 -2.83 -11.49 -5.36
C GLY A 34 -2.54 -10.32 -6.30
N PHE A 35 -2.99 -10.42 -7.55
CA PHE A 35 -2.82 -9.35 -8.53
C PHE A 35 -3.60 -8.08 -8.17
N GLN A 36 -4.90 -8.20 -7.83
CA GLN A 36 -5.73 -7.06 -7.47
C GLN A 36 -5.22 -6.39 -6.19
N PHE A 37 -4.90 -7.17 -5.16
CA PHE A 37 -4.34 -6.67 -3.90
C PHE A 37 -3.06 -5.89 -4.13
N TYR A 38 -2.16 -6.38 -4.99
CA TYR A 38 -0.94 -5.64 -5.33
C TYR A 38 -1.23 -4.30 -5.99
N GLN A 39 -2.18 -4.25 -6.93
CA GLN A 39 -2.55 -2.99 -7.58
C GLN A 39 -3.21 -2.00 -6.62
N ASP A 40 -4.04 -2.48 -5.68
CA ASP A 40 -4.73 -1.63 -4.71
C ASP A 40 -3.76 -1.12 -3.62
N VAL A 41 -2.77 -1.93 -3.22
CA VAL A 41 -1.86 -1.58 -2.11
C VAL A 41 -0.62 -0.82 -2.58
N LEU A 42 -0.18 -1.00 -3.83
CA LEU A 42 1.02 -0.33 -4.34
C LEU A 42 0.97 1.22 -4.21
N PRO A 43 -0.16 1.91 -4.48
CA PRO A 43 -0.23 3.36 -4.32
C PRO A 43 -0.06 3.81 -2.86
N VAL A 44 -0.41 2.98 -1.86
CA VAL A 44 -0.19 3.29 -0.44
C VAL A 44 1.29 3.60 -0.16
N PHE A 45 2.18 2.83 -0.77
CA PHE A 45 3.64 2.94 -0.55
C PHE A 45 4.32 3.90 -1.52
N THR A 46 3.62 4.39 -2.53
CA THR A 46 4.20 5.19 -3.62
C THR A 46 3.57 6.58 -3.76
N GLN A 47 2.53 6.90 -2.98
CA GLN A 47 1.97 8.25 -2.88
C GLN A 47 3.06 9.23 -2.45
N GLN A 48 3.35 10.20 -3.32
CA GLN A 48 4.29 11.27 -3.03
C GLN A 48 3.57 12.33 -2.19
N ASP A 49 4.16 12.73 -1.06
CA ASP A 49 3.71 13.92 -0.33
C ASP A 49 3.72 15.14 -1.24
N SER A 50 2.55 15.78 -1.40
CA SER A 50 2.38 16.98 -2.23
C SER A 50 2.98 18.26 -1.61
N PHE A 51 3.38 18.23 -0.33
CA PHE A 51 3.67 19.45 0.44
C PHE A 51 5.17 19.69 0.69
N MET A 52 6.03 18.74 0.33
CA MET A 52 7.47 18.85 0.52
C MET A 52 8.21 18.58 -0.78
N LYS A 53 9.28 19.34 -1.04
CA LYS A 53 10.05 19.18 -2.28
C LYS A 53 10.60 17.76 -2.46
N ALA A 54 10.79 17.35 -3.70
CA ALA A 54 11.41 16.06 -3.99
C ALA A 54 12.84 16.00 -3.39
N ASP A 55 13.23 14.80 -2.95
CA ASP A 55 14.61 14.41 -2.62
C ASP A 55 15.33 15.09 -1.44
N TYR A 56 14.67 15.18 -0.28
CA TYR A 56 15.35 15.46 0.99
C TYR A 56 15.46 14.23 1.91
N LEU A 57 16.47 14.26 2.77
CA LEU A 57 16.72 13.34 3.87
C LEU A 57 16.69 14.11 5.19
N ILE A 58 16.07 13.56 6.22
CA ILE A 58 16.09 14.13 7.57
C ILE A 58 17.16 13.39 8.36
N MET A 59 18.23 14.08 8.71
CA MET A 59 19.38 13.52 9.41
C MET A 59 19.32 13.85 10.91
N SER A 60 19.65 12.88 11.75
CA SER A 60 19.81 13.01 13.20
C SER A 60 21.06 12.26 13.67
N LYS A 61 21.54 12.53 14.89
CA LYS A 61 22.65 11.78 15.49
C LYS A 61 22.14 10.48 16.11
N LYS A 62 22.85 9.36 15.89
CA LYS A 62 22.52 8.05 16.51
C LYS A 62 22.52 8.18 18.03
N ILE A 63 21.40 7.83 18.67
CA ILE A 63 21.32 7.83 20.14
C ILE A 63 21.83 6.49 20.67
N GLY A 64 23.15 6.42 20.89
CA GLY A 64 23.81 5.25 21.49
C GLY A 64 23.78 5.28 23.03
N MET A 65 23.78 4.09 23.65
CA MET A 65 23.79 3.91 25.11
C MET A 65 24.97 4.63 25.82
N GLY A 66 26.09 4.84 25.11
CA GLY A 66 27.25 5.60 25.59
C GLY A 66 27.08 7.14 25.58
N ASN A 67 26.21 7.70 24.71
CA ASN A 67 25.95 9.14 24.66
C ASN A 67 25.14 9.60 25.88
N THR A 68 24.18 8.78 26.34
CA THR A 68 23.37 9.06 27.54
C THR A 68 24.21 9.11 28.81
N ILE A 69 25.30 8.36 28.88
CA ILE A 69 26.19 8.28 30.06
C ILE A 69 27.27 9.37 30.03
N SER A 70 27.69 9.81 28.85
CA SER A 70 28.79 10.78 28.67
C SER A 70 28.35 12.25 28.64
N GLY A 71 27.04 12.53 28.66
CA GLY A 71 26.50 13.90 28.66
C GLY A 71 26.74 14.67 27.36
N ARG A 72 27.13 13.99 26.27
CA ARG A 72 27.28 14.61 24.96
C ARG A 72 25.90 14.97 24.42
N THR A 73 25.75 16.21 23.94
CA THR A 73 24.50 16.66 23.32
C THR A 73 24.29 15.93 21.99
N ASN A 74 23.04 15.55 21.70
CA ASN A 74 22.65 14.98 20.40
C ASN A 74 22.38 16.07 19.35
N SER A 75 22.88 17.29 19.59
CA SER A 75 22.75 18.44 18.69
C SER A 75 23.91 18.50 17.69
N PHE A 76 23.67 19.08 16.52
CA PHE A 76 24.67 19.35 15.50
C PHE A 76 25.38 20.68 15.79
N ALA A 77 26.70 20.64 15.88
CA ALA A 77 27.53 21.83 15.94
C ALA A 77 27.63 22.50 14.57
N GLY A 78 27.88 23.82 14.54
CA GLY A 78 28.04 24.57 13.28
C GLY A 78 29.08 23.96 12.33
N SER A 79 30.22 23.50 12.86
CA SER A 79 31.27 22.86 12.06
C SER A 79 30.83 21.54 11.41
N GLU A 80 29.96 20.77 12.07
CA GLU A 80 29.42 19.52 11.49
C GLU A 80 28.45 19.85 10.35
N ILE A 81 27.64 20.89 10.51
CA ILE A 81 26.70 21.35 9.48
C ILE A 81 27.48 21.82 8.24
N ASP A 82 28.57 22.57 8.44
CA ASP A 82 29.44 23.02 7.35
C ASP A 82 30.11 21.84 6.63
N GLU A 83 30.57 20.83 7.37
CA GLU A 83 31.15 19.62 6.81
C GLU A 83 30.12 18.83 5.97
N ILE A 84 28.91 18.62 6.49
CA ILE A 84 27.82 17.96 5.76
C ILE A 84 27.47 18.77 4.51
N SER A 85 27.39 20.10 4.61
CA SER A 85 27.09 20.98 3.48
C SER A 85 28.14 20.92 2.37
N SER A 86 29.38 20.51 2.68
CA SER A 86 30.47 20.41 1.70
C SER A 86 30.46 19.09 0.91
N GLN A 87 29.63 18.13 1.30
CA GLN A 87 29.57 16.82 0.66
C GLN A 87 28.96 16.91 -0.75
N LYS A 88 29.53 16.17 -1.70
CA LYS A 88 29.12 16.21 -3.12
C LYS A 88 27.67 15.79 -3.38
N PHE A 89 27.09 14.98 -2.49
CA PHE A 89 25.71 14.51 -2.61
C PHE A 89 24.69 15.54 -2.11
N VAL A 90 25.12 16.59 -1.39
CA VAL A 90 24.25 17.63 -0.81
C VAL A 90 24.06 18.78 -1.80
N LYS A 91 22.80 19.10 -2.09
CA LYS A 91 22.41 20.30 -2.86
C LYS A 91 22.12 21.48 -1.94
N LYS A 92 21.41 21.20 -0.83
CA LYS A 92 20.97 22.22 0.12
C LYS A 92 20.83 21.60 1.51
N ILE A 93 21.13 22.40 2.54
CA ILE A 93 20.96 22.01 3.94
C ILE A 93 20.07 23.01 4.66
N GLY A 94 19.24 22.52 5.57
CA GLY A 94 18.37 23.28 6.45
C GLY A 94 18.44 22.71 7.86
N LYS A 95 18.15 23.55 8.84
CA LYS A 95 18.11 23.17 10.26
C LYS A 95 16.65 23.06 10.68
N PHE A 96 16.33 22.06 11.51
CA PHE A 96 15.08 22.09 12.24
C PHE A 96 15.24 23.02 13.44
N THR A 97 14.30 23.95 13.60
CA THR A 97 14.20 24.80 14.79
C THR A 97 13.00 24.34 15.61
N SER A 98 13.21 23.96 16.86
CA SER A 98 12.14 23.53 17.77
C SER A 98 11.69 24.69 18.67
N THR A 99 10.48 24.60 19.21
CA THR A 99 10.00 25.52 20.25
C THR A 99 10.83 25.39 21.53
N GLU A 100 11.23 26.52 22.11
CA GLU A 100 12.07 26.59 23.32
C GLU A 100 11.26 26.86 24.60
N TYR A 101 9.93 26.82 24.46
CA TYR A 101 8.94 27.01 25.51
C TYR A 101 7.91 25.88 25.45
N LYS A 102 7.14 25.75 26.54
CA LYS A 102 6.06 24.76 26.62
C LYS A 102 4.84 25.21 25.83
N VAL A 103 4.28 24.28 25.06
CA VAL A 103 3.05 24.48 24.31
C VAL A 103 2.07 23.38 24.63
N ASP A 104 0.88 23.76 25.05
CA ASP A 104 -0.26 22.85 25.10
C ASP A 104 -1.09 23.05 23.84
N ALA A 105 -1.51 21.96 23.21
CA ALA A 105 -2.37 22.02 22.05
C ALA A 105 -3.62 21.18 22.24
N SER A 106 -4.75 21.72 21.79
CA SER A 106 -6.01 21.02 21.71
C SER A 106 -6.45 20.90 20.26
N MET A 107 -6.84 19.70 19.84
CA MET A 107 -7.43 19.45 18.54
C MET A 107 -8.88 19.02 18.73
N GLY A 108 -9.79 19.75 18.08
CA GLY A 108 -11.19 19.41 17.97
C GLY A 108 -11.56 19.02 16.55
N VAL A 109 -12.48 18.08 16.39
CA VAL A 109 -13.06 17.71 15.09
C VAL A 109 -14.57 17.77 15.23
N ASN A 110 -15.20 18.66 14.46
CA ASN A 110 -16.65 18.87 14.48
C ASN A 110 -17.20 19.11 15.90
N GLY A 111 -16.48 19.90 16.71
CA GLY A 111 -16.86 20.25 18.09
C GLY A 111 -16.53 19.20 19.16
N VAL A 112 -16.02 18.03 18.79
CA VAL A 112 -15.54 17.01 19.74
C VAL A 112 -14.04 17.19 19.94
N ASN A 113 -13.60 17.31 21.20
CA ASN A 113 -12.16 17.34 21.51
C ASN A 113 -11.58 15.93 21.37
N VAL A 114 -10.54 15.80 20.55
CA VAL A 114 -9.92 14.51 20.18
C VAL A 114 -8.49 14.37 20.69
N LEU A 115 -7.82 15.50 20.96
CA LEU A 115 -6.46 15.51 21.47
C LEU A 115 -6.27 16.75 22.34
N ASN A 116 -5.71 16.56 23.53
CA ASN A 116 -5.26 17.63 24.40
C ASN A 116 -3.96 17.18 25.05
N SER A 117 -2.84 17.82 24.69
CA SER A 117 -1.52 17.38 25.14
C SER A 117 -0.49 18.52 25.08
N GLU A 118 0.57 18.39 25.87
CA GLU A 118 1.79 19.19 25.73
C GLU A 118 2.49 18.70 24.44
N LEU A 119 2.56 19.57 23.43
CA LEU A 119 3.21 19.31 22.15
C LEU A 119 4.41 20.24 21.96
N PHE A 120 5.26 19.92 21.01
CA PHE A 120 6.28 20.83 20.50
C PHE A 120 6.02 21.08 19.02
N PHE A 121 6.42 22.27 18.56
CA PHE A 121 6.43 22.57 17.13
C PHE A 121 7.85 22.60 16.63
N GLU A 122 7.99 22.39 15.33
CA GLU A 122 9.24 22.65 14.63
C GLU A 122 9.00 23.48 13.38
N SER A 123 10.05 24.12 12.91
CA SER A 123 10.09 24.77 11.62
C SER A 123 11.28 24.27 10.83
N VAL A 124 11.11 24.31 9.51
CA VAL A 124 12.19 24.16 8.53
C VAL A 124 12.21 25.43 7.68
N PRO A 125 13.36 25.78 7.06
CA PRO A 125 13.42 26.95 6.20
C PRO A 125 12.39 26.84 5.06
N ASP A 126 11.65 27.92 4.81
CA ASP A 126 10.49 27.93 3.89
C ASP A 126 10.80 27.35 2.50
N GLY A 127 12.05 27.46 2.03
CA GLY A 127 12.45 26.90 0.74
C GLY A 127 12.42 25.37 0.63
N PHE A 128 12.20 24.64 1.72
CA PHE A 128 12.00 23.18 1.76
C PHE A 128 10.52 22.77 1.72
N VAL A 129 9.61 23.71 1.98
CA VAL A 129 8.17 23.49 1.94
C VAL A 129 7.67 23.80 0.53
N ASP A 130 6.95 22.86 -0.10
CA ASP A 130 6.44 22.98 -1.47
C ASP A 130 4.96 23.38 -1.48
N VAL A 131 4.67 24.47 -0.76
CA VAL A 131 3.32 25.04 -0.64
C VAL A 131 3.35 26.45 -1.20
N PRO A 132 2.28 26.92 -1.88
CA PRO A 132 2.19 28.32 -2.27
C PRO A 132 2.48 29.22 -1.06
N LEU A 133 3.50 30.07 -1.17
CA LEU A 133 3.94 30.97 -0.08
C LEU A 133 2.81 31.85 0.48
N LYS A 134 1.74 32.07 -0.30
CA LYS A 134 0.53 32.78 0.14
C LYS A 134 -0.19 32.07 1.29
N ASP A 135 -0.14 30.74 1.35
CA ASP A 135 -0.83 29.91 2.33
C ASP A 135 0.12 29.49 3.48
N TRP A 136 1.45 29.59 3.26
CA TRP A 136 2.52 29.33 4.23
C TRP A 136 3.27 30.62 4.59
N LYS A 137 2.57 31.57 5.21
CA LYS A 137 3.16 32.83 5.71
C LYS A 137 2.59 33.16 7.08
N TYR A 138 3.45 33.61 7.97
CA TYR A 138 3.07 34.13 9.27
C TYR A 138 3.51 35.60 9.40
N GLU A 139 2.69 36.41 10.06
CA GLU A 139 3.00 37.79 10.40
C GLU A 139 3.11 37.91 11.92
N PRO A 140 4.22 38.44 12.47
CA PRO A 140 4.41 38.55 13.91
C PRO A 140 3.21 39.19 14.63
N GLY A 141 2.70 38.51 15.66
CA GLY A 141 1.53 38.95 16.43
C GLY A 141 0.17 38.55 15.86
N ALA A 142 0.12 37.93 14.68
CA ALA A 142 -1.11 37.32 14.17
C ALA A 142 -1.54 36.15 15.08
N HIS A 143 -2.86 36.03 15.31
CA HIS A 143 -3.43 34.97 16.14
C HIS A 143 -3.71 33.68 15.35
N GLU A 144 -3.61 33.70 14.03
CA GLU A 144 -3.74 32.51 13.18
C GLU A 144 -2.36 32.07 12.69
N VAL A 145 -2.02 30.80 12.90
CA VAL A 145 -0.74 30.20 12.53
C VAL A 145 -1.01 29.07 11.54
N PRO A 146 -0.49 29.12 10.31
CA PRO A 146 -0.63 27.99 9.39
C PRO A 146 0.21 26.82 9.91
N ILE A 147 -0.37 25.62 9.90
CA ILE A 147 0.28 24.41 10.42
C ILE A 147 0.16 23.27 9.41
N ILE A 148 1.22 22.46 9.34
CA ILE A 148 1.21 21.16 8.65
C ILE A 148 1.30 20.08 9.73
N LEU A 149 0.33 19.18 9.74
CA LEU A 149 0.28 18.09 10.72
C LEU A 149 0.87 16.79 10.13
N PRO A 150 1.50 15.94 10.95
CA PRO A 150 1.84 14.59 10.55
C PRO A 150 0.59 13.79 10.18
N ARG A 151 0.64 13.06 9.06
CA ARG A 151 -0.45 12.16 8.64
C ARG A 151 -0.71 11.07 9.69
N THR A 152 0.30 10.71 10.48
CA THR A 152 0.17 9.76 11.59
C THR A 152 -0.85 10.18 12.64
N TYR A 153 -0.97 11.48 12.97
CA TYR A 153 -1.98 11.96 13.93
C TYR A 153 -3.40 11.83 13.39
N ILE A 154 -3.58 12.10 12.10
CA ILE A 154 -4.88 11.96 11.44
C ILE A 154 -5.27 10.50 11.32
N ASN A 155 -4.31 9.62 11.04
CA ASN A 155 -4.54 8.18 11.04
C ASN A 155 -4.93 7.70 12.44
N MET A 156 -4.23 8.12 13.50
CA MET A 156 -4.63 7.77 14.87
C MET A 156 -6.06 8.22 15.20
N TYR A 157 -6.46 9.42 14.78
CA TYR A 157 -7.83 9.89 14.91
C TYR A 157 -8.81 9.02 14.11
N ASN A 158 -8.61 8.83 12.81
CA ASN A 158 -9.53 8.12 11.93
C ASN A 158 -9.80 6.67 12.41
N PHE A 159 -8.76 5.97 12.88
CA PHE A 159 -8.86 4.56 13.31
C PHE A 159 -9.14 4.38 14.78
N GLY A 160 -8.38 5.07 15.62
CA GLY A 160 -8.47 4.88 17.07
C GLY A 160 -9.77 5.46 17.60
N PHE A 161 -10.17 6.61 17.07
CA PHE A 161 -11.23 7.41 17.67
C PHE A 161 -12.48 7.52 16.79
N ALA A 162 -12.34 7.92 15.52
CA ALA A 162 -13.49 8.20 14.67
C ALA A 162 -14.29 6.94 14.35
N GLN A 163 -13.61 5.84 13.99
CA GLN A 163 -14.26 4.56 13.72
C GLN A 163 -15.01 4.01 14.95
N SER A 164 -14.44 4.14 16.16
CA SER A 164 -15.07 3.65 17.39
C SER A 164 -16.24 4.52 17.86
N HIS A 165 -16.24 5.81 17.50
CA HIS A 165 -17.25 6.79 17.91
C HIS A 165 -18.23 7.22 16.79
N SER A 166 -18.17 6.57 15.62
CA SER A 166 -18.98 6.93 14.43
C SER A 166 -18.86 8.41 14.02
N LEU A 167 -17.66 8.99 14.18
CA LEU A 167 -17.35 10.36 13.77
C LEU A 167 -16.87 10.39 12.30
N PRO A 168 -16.99 11.55 11.60
CA PRO A 168 -16.48 11.69 10.25
C PRO A 168 -14.96 11.50 10.21
N LYS A 169 -14.48 10.75 9.23
CA LYS A 169 -13.05 10.64 8.93
C LYS A 169 -12.54 11.95 8.32
N ILE A 170 -11.30 12.31 8.60
CA ILE A 170 -10.61 13.46 8.01
C ILE A 170 -9.77 12.99 6.83
N SER A 171 -9.92 13.68 5.70
CA SER A 171 -9.11 13.58 4.49
C SER A 171 -8.47 14.94 4.17
N ASP A 172 -7.60 15.02 3.16
CA ASP A 172 -6.99 16.30 2.72
C ASP A 172 -8.09 17.32 2.35
N GLY A 173 -9.21 16.87 1.78
CA GLY A 173 -10.35 17.74 1.42
C GLY A 173 -11.17 18.27 2.60
N LEU A 174 -10.99 17.71 3.80
CA LEU A 174 -11.78 18.01 5.00
C LEU A 174 -10.94 18.62 6.14
N MET A 175 -9.72 19.06 5.85
CA MET A 175 -8.82 19.67 6.84
C MET A 175 -9.42 20.87 7.58
N GLY A 176 -10.29 21.64 6.91
CA GLY A 176 -10.97 22.79 7.51
C GLY A 176 -11.94 22.44 8.66
N MET A 177 -12.24 21.15 8.87
CA MET A 177 -13.03 20.68 10.02
C MET A 177 -12.22 20.59 11.32
N ILE A 178 -10.89 20.67 11.21
CA ILE A 178 -9.99 20.63 12.36
C ILE A 178 -9.97 22.00 13.03
N ASP A 179 -10.37 22.03 14.29
CA ASP A 179 -10.17 23.16 15.18
C ASP A 179 -8.91 22.92 16.02
N PHE A 180 -7.78 23.47 15.59
CA PHE A 180 -6.52 23.36 16.30
C PHE A 180 -6.28 24.62 17.13
N GLN A 181 -6.17 24.46 18.45
CA GLN A 181 -5.96 25.54 19.41
C GLN A 181 -4.61 25.35 20.09
N ILE A 182 -3.82 26.41 20.12
CA ILE A 182 -2.47 26.45 20.66
C ILE A 182 -2.50 27.33 21.89
N PHE A 183 -2.05 26.81 23.01
CA PHE A 183 -1.96 27.51 24.28
C PHE A 183 -0.49 27.61 24.69
N ILE A 184 0.01 28.85 24.76
CA ILE A 184 1.38 29.12 25.16
C ILE A 184 1.35 29.71 26.57
N GLN A 185 2.07 29.08 27.48
CA GLN A 185 2.27 29.57 28.84
C GLN A 185 3.76 29.66 29.16
N ALA A 186 4.33 30.86 29.00
CA ALA A 186 5.75 31.12 29.20
C ALA A 186 6.00 32.56 29.63
N GLY A 187 7.05 32.80 30.43
CA GLY A 187 7.43 34.16 30.87
C GLY A 187 6.32 34.91 31.64
N GLY A 188 5.38 34.20 32.27
CA GLY A 188 4.22 34.80 32.95
C GLY A 188 3.09 35.27 32.02
N LYS A 189 3.23 35.13 30.70
CA LYS A 189 2.20 35.41 29.70
C LYS A 189 1.40 34.14 29.39
N LYS A 190 0.12 34.32 29.07
CA LYS A 190 -0.77 33.27 28.59
C LYS A 190 -1.40 33.77 27.31
N GLU A 191 -1.04 33.16 26.19
CA GLU A 191 -1.52 33.54 24.87
C GLU A 191 -2.16 32.33 24.19
N GLN A 192 -3.19 32.58 23.40
CA GLN A 192 -3.91 31.56 22.65
C GLN A 192 -3.85 31.89 21.16
N PHE A 193 -3.43 30.91 20.36
CA PHE A 193 -3.39 30.99 18.90
C PHE A 193 -4.28 29.93 18.28
N LYS A 194 -4.82 30.23 17.11
CA LYS A 194 -5.55 29.28 16.29
C LYS A 194 -4.61 28.70 15.23
N GLY A 195 -4.42 27.39 15.25
CA GLY A 195 -3.73 26.66 14.19
C GLY A 195 -4.65 26.46 12.99
N LYS A 196 -4.26 26.95 11.83
CA LYS A 196 -4.92 26.70 10.56
C LYS A 196 -4.22 25.55 9.85
N VAL A 197 -4.83 24.37 9.87
CA VAL A 197 -4.30 23.20 9.15
C VAL A 197 -4.39 23.46 7.66
N ILE A 198 -3.25 23.52 6.99
CA ILE A 198 -3.18 23.74 5.54
C ILE A 198 -2.76 22.50 4.75
N GLY A 199 -2.30 21.45 5.44
CA GLY A 199 -1.80 20.23 4.81
C GLY A 199 -1.43 19.14 5.81
N PHE A 200 -1.25 17.94 5.29
CA PHE A 200 -0.68 16.79 6.01
C PHE A 200 0.61 16.33 5.33
N SER A 201 1.58 15.88 6.14
CA SER A 201 2.84 15.32 5.65
C SER A 201 3.02 13.89 6.16
N SER A 202 3.36 12.95 5.28
CA SER A 202 3.74 11.58 5.66
C SER A 202 5.24 11.44 5.94
N ARG A 203 6.06 12.39 5.47
CA ARG A 203 7.53 12.39 5.58
C ARG A 203 8.06 13.16 6.78
N LEU A 204 7.17 13.70 7.61
CA LEU A 204 7.52 14.46 8.81
C LEU A 204 6.68 13.98 9.98
N ASN A 205 7.35 13.55 11.05
CA ASN A 205 6.72 13.06 12.27
C ASN A 205 6.52 14.17 13.33
N THR A 206 6.46 15.43 12.88
CA THR A 206 6.41 16.63 13.72
C THR A 206 5.41 17.63 13.20
N ILE A 207 4.84 18.46 14.08
CA ILE A 207 3.97 19.56 13.66
C ILE A 207 4.83 20.70 13.16
N LEU A 208 4.68 21.02 11.88
CA LEU A 208 5.40 22.14 11.28
C LEU A 208 4.63 23.45 11.38
N VAL A 209 5.38 24.51 11.64
CA VAL A 209 4.96 25.93 11.59
C VAL A 209 5.96 26.74 10.74
N PRO A 210 5.58 27.91 10.19
CA PRO A 210 6.51 28.76 9.46
C PRO A 210 7.70 29.20 10.31
N GLN A 211 8.87 29.34 9.68
CA GLN A 211 10.07 29.81 10.38
C GLN A 211 9.85 31.17 11.03
N ALA A 212 9.12 32.08 10.38
CA ALA A 212 8.81 33.40 10.92
C ALA A 212 7.99 33.35 12.22
N PHE A 213 7.11 32.35 12.40
CA PHE A 213 6.40 32.14 13.66
C PHE A 213 7.36 31.66 14.74
N MET A 214 8.18 30.66 14.42
CA MET A 214 9.15 30.07 15.36
C MET A 214 10.16 31.09 15.87
N ASP A 215 10.75 31.89 14.97
CA ASP A 215 11.74 32.90 15.33
C ASP A 215 11.13 33.97 16.26
N TRP A 216 9.93 34.46 15.91
CA TRP A 216 9.21 35.43 16.72
C TRP A 216 8.78 34.87 18.07
N SER A 217 8.21 33.66 18.10
CA SER A 217 7.65 33.08 19.31
C SER A 217 8.74 32.65 20.29
N ASN A 218 9.86 32.08 19.82
CA ASN A 218 10.99 31.79 20.68
C ASN A 218 11.57 33.09 21.29
N GLN A 219 11.68 34.16 20.51
CA GLN A 219 12.13 35.45 21.02
C GLN A 219 11.16 36.06 22.06
N GLU A 220 9.84 35.94 21.86
CA GLU A 220 8.83 36.54 22.73
C GLU A 220 8.62 35.74 24.04
N PHE A 221 8.69 34.41 23.95
CA PHE A 221 8.31 33.51 25.05
C PHE A 221 9.50 32.82 25.73
N ALA A 222 10.67 32.76 25.09
CA ALA A 222 11.89 32.15 25.62
C ALA A 222 13.17 32.91 25.21
N PRO A 223 13.28 34.24 25.43
CA PRO A 223 14.38 35.06 24.92
C PRO A 223 15.78 34.66 25.41
N ASP A 224 15.86 34.01 26.57
CA ASP A 224 17.12 33.58 27.20
C ASP A 224 17.50 32.12 26.87
N ASN A 225 16.64 31.39 26.17
CA ASN A 225 16.92 30.04 25.73
C ASN A 225 17.50 30.07 24.31
N HIS A 226 18.37 29.11 24.03
CA HIS A 226 18.79 28.81 22.67
C HIS A 226 19.14 27.33 22.57
N SER A 227 18.51 26.62 21.65
CA SER A 227 18.75 25.19 21.42
C SER A 227 19.46 24.97 20.09
N ASP A 228 20.56 24.24 20.13
CA ASP A 228 21.22 23.76 18.92
C ASP A 228 20.33 22.74 18.17
N PRO A 229 20.39 22.69 16.83
CA PRO A 229 19.54 21.80 16.04
C PRO A 229 19.88 20.33 16.31
N THR A 230 18.88 19.52 16.63
CA THR A 230 19.02 18.07 16.79
C THR A 230 18.76 17.29 15.50
N ARG A 231 18.15 17.95 14.52
CA ARG A 231 17.82 17.40 13.20
C ARG A 231 18.16 18.38 12.09
N LEU A 232 18.54 17.83 10.95
CA LEU A 232 18.87 18.57 9.73
C LEU A 232 18.02 18.04 8.58
N ILE A 233 17.54 18.93 7.72
CA ILE A 233 16.91 18.56 6.44
C ILE A 233 17.91 18.80 5.32
N VAL A 234 18.19 17.76 4.54
CA VAL A 234 19.26 17.78 3.52
C VAL A 234 18.66 17.41 2.17
N GLU A 235 18.63 18.35 1.24
CA GLU A 235 18.28 18.09 -0.16
C GLU A 235 19.46 17.43 -0.86
N VAL A 236 19.22 16.28 -1.49
CA VAL A 236 20.24 15.46 -2.12
C VAL A 236 20.02 15.29 -3.62
N GLY A 237 21.08 14.93 -4.34
CA GLY A 237 21.00 14.58 -5.76
C GLY A 237 20.22 13.30 -6.01
N ASN A 238 20.65 12.23 -5.34
CA ASN A 238 20.06 10.89 -5.42
C ASN A 238 19.96 10.32 -4.00
N PRO A 239 18.75 10.21 -3.42
CA PRO A 239 18.55 9.62 -2.09
C PRO A 239 19.04 8.18 -1.93
N ALA A 240 19.19 7.43 -3.03
CA ALA A 240 19.62 6.04 -3.05
C ALA A 240 21.14 5.87 -3.32
N ASP A 241 21.93 6.94 -3.25
CA ASP A 241 23.38 6.88 -3.43
C ASP A 241 24.04 6.16 -2.25
N GLU A 242 24.76 5.07 -2.53
CA GLU A 242 25.49 4.27 -1.51
C GLU A 242 26.52 5.10 -0.71
N ASN A 243 27.05 6.17 -1.31
CA ASN A 243 27.98 7.07 -0.63
C ASN A 243 27.34 7.79 0.57
N ILE A 244 26.02 8.01 0.53
CA ILE A 244 25.26 8.63 1.63
C ILE A 244 25.25 7.68 2.83
N SER A 245 24.88 6.41 2.62
CA SER A 245 24.85 5.41 3.69
C SER A 245 26.21 5.20 4.34
N GLN A 246 27.28 5.13 3.53
CA GLN A 246 28.65 5.02 4.06
C GLN A 246 29.06 6.24 4.88
N TYR A 247 28.73 7.46 4.42
CA TYR A 247 29.02 8.68 5.17
C TYR A 247 28.28 8.72 6.50
N LEU A 248 26.99 8.41 6.51
CA LEU A 248 26.15 8.38 7.71
C LEU A 248 26.67 7.38 8.75
N ASP A 249 27.00 6.17 8.32
CA ASP A 249 27.50 5.13 9.23
C ASP A 249 28.87 5.48 9.82
N ASN A 250 29.77 6.06 9.02
CA ASN A 250 31.09 6.49 9.49
C ASN A 250 31.03 7.63 10.53
N HIS A 251 30.03 8.51 10.43
CA HIS A 251 29.89 9.67 11.33
C HIS A 251 28.89 9.44 12.46
N GLY A 252 28.26 8.26 12.53
CA GLY A 252 27.25 7.95 13.54
C GLY A 252 25.98 8.80 13.39
N TYR A 253 25.59 9.06 12.14
CA TYR A 253 24.34 9.72 11.80
C TYR A 253 23.29 8.70 11.35
N GLU A 254 22.03 9.03 11.60
CA GLU A 254 20.84 8.29 11.19
C GLU A 254 19.98 9.18 10.29
N VAL A 255 19.20 8.56 9.42
CA VAL A 255 18.23 9.26 8.59
C VAL A 255 16.84 8.71 8.89
N GLU A 256 15.87 9.60 9.11
CA GLU A 256 14.45 9.23 9.13
C GLU A 256 14.06 8.92 7.66
N THR A 257 14.12 7.63 7.30
CA THR A 257 14.13 7.22 5.89
C THR A 257 12.85 6.52 5.46
N ASP A 258 11.73 7.24 5.44
CA ASP A 258 10.45 6.68 4.94
C ASP A 258 10.55 6.21 3.48
N LYS A 259 11.42 6.83 2.66
CA LYS A 259 11.58 6.50 1.23
C LYS A 259 12.38 5.22 0.95
N LEU A 260 13.52 5.02 1.61
CA LEU A 260 14.31 3.79 1.41
C LEU A 260 13.56 2.57 1.95
N ASP A 261 12.79 2.76 3.02
CA ASP A 261 11.95 1.69 3.56
C ASP A 261 10.70 1.46 2.70
N ALA A 262 10.09 2.50 2.10
CA ALA A 262 8.98 2.33 1.15
C ALA A 262 9.39 1.57 -0.12
N GLU A 263 10.57 1.85 -0.69
CA GLU A 263 11.09 1.12 -1.86
C GLU A 263 11.39 -0.35 -1.52
N LYS A 264 12.08 -0.60 -0.39
CA LYS A 264 12.34 -1.97 0.10
C LYS A 264 11.04 -2.72 0.41
N THR A 265 10.07 -2.04 1.02
CA THR A 265 8.75 -2.61 1.35
C THR A 265 7.96 -2.93 0.10
N THR A 266 7.99 -2.05 -0.91
CA THR A 266 7.36 -2.29 -2.22
C THR A 266 7.99 -3.48 -2.93
N TYR A 267 9.32 -3.60 -2.89
CA TYR A 267 10.03 -4.77 -3.41
C TYR A 267 9.62 -6.06 -2.68
N PHE A 268 9.56 -6.01 -1.35
CA PHE A 268 9.15 -7.14 -0.53
C PHE A 268 7.69 -7.56 -0.78
N LEU A 269 6.78 -6.59 -0.88
CA LEU A 269 5.37 -6.79 -1.25
C LEU A 269 5.26 -7.48 -2.63
N ARG A 270 5.99 -6.95 -3.63
CA ARG A 270 6.01 -7.54 -4.98
C ARG A 270 6.48 -8.98 -4.95
N MET A 271 7.53 -9.29 -4.19
CA MET A 271 8.09 -10.63 -4.07
C MET A 271 7.09 -11.62 -3.43
N ILE A 272 6.44 -11.22 -2.32
CA ILE A 272 5.42 -12.05 -1.66
C ILE A 272 4.24 -12.30 -2.58
N VAL A 273 3.69 -11.25 -3.19
CA VAL A 273 2.55 -11.39 -4.10
C VAL A 273 2.91 -12.30 -5.27
N MET A 274 4.08 -12.11 -5.88
CA MET A 274 4.53 -12.95 -6.99
C MET A 274 4.64 -14.41 -6.57
N MET A 275 5.20 -14.70 -5.40
CA MET A 275 5.29 -16.06 -4.85
C MET A 275 3.90 -16.69 -4.67
N VAL A 276 2.96 -15.95 -4.09
CA VAL A 276 1.57 -16.41 -3.88
C VAL A 276 0.86 -16.65 -5.21
N MET A 277 1.03 -15.77 -6.20
CA MET A 277 0.46 -15.96 -7.54
C MET A 277 1.05 -17.21 -8.23
N VAL A 278 2.35 -17.46 -8.11
CA VAL A 278 2.98 -18.67 -8.66
C VAL A 278 2.38 -19.93 -8.03
N ILE A 279 2.18 -19.93 -6.70
CA ILE A 279 1.52 -21.05 -6.00
C ILE A 279 0.10 -21.24 -6.52
N GLY A 280 -0.67 -20.15 -6.69
CA GLY A 280 -2.02 -20.19 -7.28
C GLY A 280 -2.04 -20.79 -8.69
N LEU A 281 -1.10 -20.38 -9.55
CA LEU A 281 -0.95 -20.94 -10.90
C LEU A 281 -0.63 -22.43 -10.89
N VAL A 282 0.25 -22.88 -9.98
CA VAL A 282 0.58 -24.31 -9.83
C VAL A 282 -0.64 -25.11 -9.37
N ILE A 283 -1.42 -24.61 -8.41
CA ILE A 283 -2.67 -25.23 -7.96
C ILE A 283 -3.67 -25.35 -9.11
N SER A 284 -3.85 -24.27 -9.90
CA SER A 284 -4.71 -24.30 -11.09
C SER A 284 -4.23 -25.32 -12.13
N ALA A 285 -2.92 -25.41 -12.37
CA ALA A 285 -2.34 -26.38 -13.30
C ALA A 285 -2.52 -27.84 -12.83
N LEU A 286 -2.32 -28.09 -11.53
CA LEU A 286 -2.56 -29.41 -10.91
C LEU A 286 -4.03 -29.79 -10.96
N SER A 287 -4.93 -28.85 -10.65
CA SER A 287 -6.38 -29.03 -10.77
C SER A 287 -6.76 -29.43 -12.20
N PHE A 288 -6.21 -28.72 -13.19
CA PHE A 288 -6.42 -29.03 -14.60
C PHE A 288 -5.90 -30.44 -14.97
N TYR A 289 -4.72 -30.83 -14.49
CA TYR A 289 -4.19 -32.17 -14.71
C TYR A 289 -5.11 -33.27 -14.14
N ILE A 290 -5.64 -33.05 -12.93
CA ILE A 290 -6.58 -33.97 -12.28
C ILE A 290 -7.88 -34.08 -13.08
N LEU A 291 -8.43 -32.97 -13.61
CA LEU A 291 -9.60 -33.02 -14.48
C LEU A 291 -9.33 -33.82 -15.75
N MET A 292 -8.17 -33.60 -16.38
CA MET A 292 -7.79 -34.35 -17.58
C MET A 292 -7.68 -35.85 -17.29
N LEU A 293 -7.13 -36.21 -16.13
CA LEU A 293 -7.04 -37.59 -15.68
C LEU A 293 -8.42 -38.20 -15.41
N SER A 294 -9.32 -37.46 -14.76
CA SER A 294 -10.69 -37.92 -14.48
C SER A 294 -11.47 -38.16 -15.78
N ILE A 295 -11.42 -37.24 -16.74
CA ILE A 295 -12.02 -37.42 -18.07
C ILE A 295 -11.41 -38.64 -18.77
N TYR A 296 -10.09 -38.82 -18.69
CA TYR A 296 -9.42 -39.98 -19.28
C TYR A 296 -9.89 -41.31 -18.67
N LEU A 297 -9.97 -41.41 -17.34
CA LEU A 297 -10.47 -42.61 -16.66
C LEU A 297 -11.94 -42.90 -17.03
N LEU A 298 -12.75 -41.85 -17.21
CA LEU A 298 -14.13 -41.95 -17.67
C LEU A 298 -14.24 -42.52 -19.09
N VAL A 299 -13.37 -42.05 -19.99
CA VAL A 299 -13.28 -42.54 -21.38
C VAL A 299 -12.80 -43.99 -21.40
N GLN A 300 -11.78 -44.33 -20.59
CA GLN A 300 -11.20 -45.67 -20.56
C GLN A 300 -12.17 -46.70 -19.95
N LYS A 301 -12.88 -46.36 -18.87
CA LYS A 301 -13.89 -47.24 -18.24
C LYS A 301 -15.12 -47.50 -19.11
N ASN A 302 -15.41 -46.63 -20.08
CA ASN A 302 -16.54 -46.76 -21.00
C ASN A 302 -16.10 -47.08 -22.44
N SER A 303 -14.85 -47.50 -22.63
CA SER A 303 -14.22 -47.76 -23.93
C SER A 303 -15.01 -48.74 -24.80
N SER A 304 -15.54 -49.83 -24.22
CA SER A 304 -16.33 -50.85 -24.94
C SER A 304 -17.67 -50.31 -25.46
N LYS A 305 -18.28 -49.31 -24.80
CA LYS A 305 -19.54 -48.67 -25.25
C LYS A 305 -19.29 -47.54 -26.26
N LEU A 306 -18.15 -46.86 -26.13
CA LEU A 306 -17.69 -45.86 -27.09
C LEU A 306 -17.33 -46.50 -28.44
N GLU A 307 -16.77 -47.71 -28.41
CA GLU A 307 -16.51 -48.53 -29.59
C GLU A 307 -17.78 -48.92 -30.35
N ASN A 308 -18.83 -49.33 -29.65
CA ASN A 308 -20.14 -49.60 -30.27
C ASN A 308 -20.78 -48.34 -30.90
N LEU A 309 -20.57 -47.16 -30.31
CA LEU A 309 -21.04 -45.89 -30.87
C LEU A 309 -20.28 -45.48 -32.14
N LEU A 310 -18.99 -45.79 -32.21
CA LEU A 310 -18.13 -45.58 -33.37
C LEU A 310 -18.48 -46.53 -34.53
N LEU A 311 -18.78 -47.80 -34.22
CA LEU A 311 -19.24 -48.80 -35.19
C LEU A 311 -20.59 -48.44 -35.85
N ILE A 312 -21.36 -47.55 -35.23
CA ILE A 312 -22.63 -47.02 -35.77
C ILE A 312 -22.41 -45.77 -36.65
N GLY A 313 -21.16 -45.34 -36.88
CA GLY A 313 -20.80 -44.27 -37.82
C GLY A 313 -20.56 -42.88 -37.21
N TYR A 314 -20.42 -42.76 -35.89
CA TYR A 314 -20.07 -41.48 -35.25
C TYR A 314 -18.58 -41.15 -35.39
N SER A 315 -18.26 -39.90 -35.75
CA SER A 315 -16.87 -39.44 -35.84
C SER A 315 -16.23 -39.17 -34.46
N PRO A 316 -14.90 -39.33 -34.29
CA PRO A 316 -14.17 -39.06 -33.04
C PRO A 316 -14.40 -37.65 -32.51
N ALA A 317 -14.54 -36.69 -33.43
CA ALA A 317 -14.78 -35.29 -33.10
C ALA A 317 -16.16 -35.08 -32.47
N GLN A 318 -17.19 -35.82 -32.89
CA GLN A 318 -18.55 -35.72 -32.33
C GLN A 318 -18.65 -36.29 -30.91
N VAL A 319 -17.79 -37.25 -30.57
CA VAL A 319 -17.71 -37.84 -29.23
C VAL A 319 -17.00 -36.90 -28.23
N SER A 320 -16.03 -36.11 -28.68
CA SER A 320 -15.29 -35.16 -27.81
C SER A 320 -16.02 -33.84 -27.49
N LYS A 321 -17.01 -33.44 -28.31
CA LYS A 321 -17.72 -32.14 -28.18
C LYS A 321 -18.46 -31.95 -26.86
N PRO A 322 -19.24 -32.93 -26.34
CA PRO A 322 -19.95 -32.77 -25.08
C PRO A 322 -19.03 -32.57 -23.88
N TYR A 323 -17.85 -33.20 -23.89
CA TYR A 323 -16.83 -33.03 -22.85
C TYR A 323 -16.21 -31.63 -22.89
N GLN A 324 -15.92 -31.10 -24.09
CA GLN A 324 -15.41 -29.74 -24.25
C GLN A 324 -16.43 -28.69 -23.75
N ILE A 325 -17.71 -28.86 -24.07
CA ILE A 325 -18.77 -27.94 -23.60
C ILE A 325 -18.90 -28.00 -22.07
N LEU A 326 -18.87 -29.20 -21.48
CA LEU A 326 -18.97 -29.35 -20.02
C LEU A 326 -17.80 -28.68 -19.29
N THR A 327 -16.57 -28.90 -19.75
CA THR A 327 -15.37 -28.30 -19.13
C THR A 327 -15.34 -26.79 -19.33
N MET A 328 -15.73 -26.30 -20.51
CA MET A 328 -15.80 -24.86 -20.77
C MET A 328 -16.88 -24.19 -19.92
N GLY A 329 -18.06 -24.79 -19.81
CA GLY A 329 -19.14 -24.31 -18.94
C GLY A 329 -18.71 -24.27 -17.47
N LEU A 330 -17.98 -25.29 -17.00
CA LEU A 330 -17.47 -25.29 -15.64
C LEU A 330 -16.40 -24.21 -15.41
N ASN A 331 -15.47 -24.01 -16.34
CA ASN A 331 -14.46 -22.95 -16.24
C ASN A 331 -15.11 -21.56 -16.23
N VAL A 332 -16.17 -21.34 -17.03
CA VAL A 332 -16.94 -20.08 -17.01
C VAL A 332 -17.62 -19.89 -15.65
N ALA A 333 -18.27 -20.93 -15.11
CA ALA A 333 -18.92 -20.86 -13.80
C ALA A 333 -17.89 -20.55 -12.70
N VAL A 334 -16.73 -21.21 -12.72
CA VAL A 334 -15.63 -20.96 -11.79
C VAL A 334 -15.12 -19.52 -11.90
N LEU A 335 -14.94 -18.99 -13.10
CA LEU A 335 -14.51 -17.60 -13.32
C LEU A 335 -15.51 -16.59 -12.74
N ILE A 336 -16.81 -16.79 -13.00
CA ILE A 336 -17.86 -15.91 -12.47
C ILE A 336 -17.86 -15.95 -10.94
N ILE A 337 -17.78 -17.14 -10.34
CA ILE A 337 -17.72 -17.29 -8.88
C ILE A 337 -16.46 -16.63 -8.31
N ALA A 338 -15.31 -16.77 -8.98
CA ALA A 338 -14.06 -16.14 -8.57
C ALA A 338 -14.16 -14.61 -8.59
N TRP A 339 -14.79 -14.02 -9.62
CA TRP A 339 -15.02 -12.57 -9.68
C TRP A 339 -15.98 -12.07 -8.60
N ILE A 340 -17.08 -12.80 -8.35
CA ILE A 340 -18.01 -12.45 -7.28
C ILE A 340 -17.30 -12.51 -5.92
N ALA A 341 -16.55 -13.57 -5.65
CA ALA A 341 -15.78 -13.70 -4.41
C ALA A 341 -14.73 -12.58 -4.27
N LEU A 342 -14.00 -12.28 -5.36
CA LEU A 342 -13.03 -11.19 -5.40
C LEU A 342 -13.68 -9.84 -5.09
N PHE A 343 -14.89 -9.60 -5.59
CA PHE A 343 -15.63 -8.35 -5.33
C PHE A 343 -15.90 -8.16 -3.83
N PHE A 344 -16.43 -9.20 -3.15
CA PHE A 344 -16.69 -9.14 -1.72
C PHE A 344 -15.41 -9.03 -0.88
N ILE A 345 -14.36 -9.78 -1.24
CA ILE A 345 -13.07 -9.72 -0.54
C ILE A 345 -12.46 -8.32 -0.69
N ARG A 346 -12.51 -7.74 -1.89
CA ARG A 346 -12.01 -6.38 -2.16
C ARG A 346 -12.75 -5.33 -1.37
N ASN A 347 -14.08 -5.37 -1.35
CA ASN A 347 -14.84 -4.40 -0.57
C ASN A 347 -14.42 -4.44 0.91
N TYR A 348 -14.27 -5.64 1.47
CA TYR A 348 -13.89 -5.81 2.87
C TYR A 348 -12.51 -5.23 3.21
N TYR A 349 -11.48 -5.49 2.38
CA TYR A 349 -10.15 -4.95 2.66
C TYR A 349 -10.00 -3.48 2.25
N MET A 350 -10.72 -3.02 1.22
CA MET A 350 -10.69 -1.60 0.79
C MET A 350 -11.32 -0.69 1.83
N ASP A 351 -12.39 -1.11 2.51
CA ASP A 351 -12.97 -0.37 3.65
C ASP A 351 -11.90 -0.07 4.73
N PHE A 352 -10.95 -1.01 4.92
CA PHE A 352 -9.82 -0.85 5.83
C PHE A 352 -8.71 0.05 5.25
N ILE A 353 -8.39 -0.08 3.96
CA ILE A 353 -7.37 0.75 3.29
C ILE A 353 -7.83 2.20 3.14
N GLU A 354 -9.05 2.46 2.69
CA GLU A 354 -9.64 3.81 2.57
C GLU A 354 -9.80 4.50 3.92
N ALA A 355 -9.94 3.73 4.99
CA ALA A 355 -9.85 4.31 6.31
C ALA A 355 -8.43 4.89 6.55
N LEU A 356 -7.36 4.20 6.08
CA LEU A 356 -5.93 4.42 6.40
C LEU A 356 -5.38 5.54 5.54
N TYR A 357 -5.86 5.59 4.31
CA TYR A 357 -5.46 6.55 3.31
C TYR A 357 -6.71 7.04 2.57
N PRO A 358 -7.48 7.97 3.16
CA PRO A 358 -8.74 8.45 2.60
C PRO A 358 -8.59 9.18 1.26
N ASP A 359 -7.38 9.66 0.95
CA ASP A 359 -7.05 10.38 -0.28
C ASP A 359 -6.59 9.46 -1.42
N MET A 360 -6.67 8.13 -1.24
CA MET A 360 -6.36 7.20 -2.32
C MET A 360 -7.44 7.20 -3.39
N GLU A 361 -7.01 7.27 -4.65
CA GLU A 361 -7.89 6.99 -5.78
C GLU A 361 -8.38 5.54 -5.70
N ASP A 362 -9.69 5.35 -5.85
CA ASP A 362 -10.30 4.03 -5.93
C ASP A 362 -9.64 3.19 -7.03
N GLY A 363 -8.92 2.14 -6.63
CA GLY A 363 -8.31 1.20 -7.56
C GLY A 363 -9.36 0.56 -8.48
N SER A 364 -9.06 0.44 -9.77
CA SER A 364 -9.98 -0.22 -10.72
C SER A 364 -9.87 -1.75 -10.63
N MET A 365 -11.00 -2.46 -10.66
CA MET A 365 -11.04 -3.92 -10.82
C MET A 365 -10.89 -4.38 -12.28
N LEU A 366 -10.92 -3.45 -13.26
CA LEU A 366 -10.84 -3.79 -14.68
C LEU A 366 -9.61 -4.62 -15.05
N PRO A 367 -8.40 -4.34 -14.51
CA PRO A 367 -7.22 -5.15 -14.81
C PRO A 367 -7.34 -6.60 -14.31
N ALA A 368 -7.93 -6.84 -13.13
CA ALA A 368 -8.16 -8.19 -12.62
C ALA A 368 -9.21 -8.96 -13.44
N PHE A 369 -10.28 -8.29 -13.91
CA PHE A 369 -11.22 -8.91 -14.85
C PHE A 369 -10.54 -9.28 -16.16
N GLY A 370 -9.68 -8.40 -16.69
CA GLY A 370 -8.86 -8.70 -17.87
C GLY A 370 -7.94 -9.90 -17.66
N LEU A 371 -7.23 -9.96 -16.54
CA LEU A 371 -6.35 -11.09 -16.19
C LEU A 371 -7.14 -12.40 -16.08
N GLY A 372 -8.30 -12.39 -15.44
CA GLY A 372 -9.19 -13.55 -15.34
C GLY A 372 -9.66 -14.06 -16.70
N ALA A 373 -10.03 -13.14 -17.60
CA ALA A 373 -10.42 -13.49 -18.97
C ALA A 373 -9.26 -14.12 -19.75
N VAL A 374 -8.04 -13.56 -19.62
CA VAL A 374 -6.83 -14.12 -20.25
C VAL A 374 -6.51 -15.52 -19.72
N LEU A 375 -6.53 -15.72 -18.40
CA LEU A 375 -6.32 -17.03 -17.78
C LEU A 375 -7.36 -18.04 -18.23
N PHE A 376 -8.64 -17.64 -18.29
CA PHE A 376 -9.72 -18.47 -18.81
C PHE A 376 -9.48 -18.89 -20.27
N LEU A 377 -9.06 -17.97 -21.13
CA LEU A 377 -8.76 -18.28 -22.53
C LEU A 377 -7.60 -19.26 -22.64
N ILE A 378 -6.51 -19.04 -21.92
CA ILE A 378 -5.34 -19.93 -21.90
C ILE A 378 -5.75 -21.33 -21.43
N VAL A 379 -6.43 -21.43 -20.30
CA VAL A 379 -6.87 -22.71 -19.72
C VAL A 379 -7.85 -23.41 -20.65
N SER A 380 -8.79 -22.69 -21.27
CA SER A 380 -9.75 -23.26 -22.22
C SER A 380 -9.06 -23.78 -23.49
N LEU A 381 -8.06 -23.06 -24.00
CA LEU A 381 -7.31 -23.46 -25.18
C LEU A 381 -6.44 -24.69 -24.90
N LEU A 382 -5.77 -24.73 -23.75
CA LEU A 382 -5.03 -25.91 -23.26
C LEU A 382 -5.96 -27.11 -23.07
N ASN A 383 -7.16 -26.91 -22.50
CA ASN A 383 -8.20 -27.93 -22.38
C ASN A 383 -8.55 -28.55 -23.73
N ILE A 384 -8.86 -27.72 -24.73
CA ILE A 384 -9.25 -28.17 -26.07
C ILE A 384 -8.12 -28.95 -26.73
N VAL A 385 -6.89 -28.43 -26.69
CA VAL A 385 -5.71 -29.08 -27.29
C VAL A 385 -5.41 -30.42 -26.62
N ALA A 386 -5.42 -30.47 -25.29
CA ALA A 386 -5.14 -31.69 -24.56
C ALA A 386 -6.18 -32.79 -24.82
N ILE A 387 -7.48 -32.45 -24.80
CA ILE A 387 -8.55 -33.40 -25.11
C ILE A 387 -8.41 -33.92 -26.55
N ARG A 388 -8.19 -33.03 -27.54
CA ARG A 388 -8.02 -33.44 -28.95
C ARG A 388 -6.82 -34.36 -29.15
N ARG A 389 -5.66 -34.00 -28.60
CA ARG A 389 -4.43 -34.82 -28.71
C ARG A 389 -4.62 -36.20 -28.08
N LYS A 390 -5.25 -36.25 -26.89
CA LYS A 390 -5.40 -37.51 -26.15
C LYS A 390 -6.43 -38.45 -26.80
N VAL A 391 -7.56 -37.92 -27.28
CA VAL A 391 -8.54 -38.70 -28.06
C VAL A 391 -7.91 -39.24 -29.35
N GLY A 392 -7.11 -38.42 -30.05
CA GLY A 392 -6.38 -38.87 -31.25
C GLY A 392 -5.32 -39.94 -30.97
N ASN A 393 -4.62 -39.86 -29.84
CA ASN A 393 -3.60 -40.85 -29.46
C ASN A 393 -4.20 -42.20 -29.02
N ILE A 394 -5.37 -42.19 -28.37
CA ILE A 394 -6.12 -43.42 -28.06
C ILE A 394 -6.52 -44.12 -29.36
N TRP A 395 -6.86 -43.35 -30.41
CA TRP A 395 -7.21 -43.89 -31.72
C TRP A 395 -6.01 -44.51 -32.44
N LYS A 396 -4.86 -43.82 -32.46
CA LYS A 396 -3.63 -44.30 -33.13
C LYS A 396 -3.02 -45.56 -32.51
N ARG A 397 -3.37 -45.89 -31.27
CA ARG A 397 -2.94 -47.13 -30.59
C ARG A 397 -3.81 -48.35 -30.91
N LYS A 398 -4.83 -48.18 -31.77
CA LYS A 398 -5.79 -49.21 -32.15
C LYS A 398 -5.59 -49.77 -33.57
N GLU A 399 -4.71 -49.13 -34.35
CA GLU A 399 -3.93 -49.80 -35.40
C GLU A 399 -2.70 -50.43 -34.75
#